data_AF-A0A7S1UAW1-F1
#
_entry.id   AF-A0A7S1UAW1-F1
#
_cell.length_a   1.000
_cell.length_b   1.000
_cell.length_c   1.000
_cell.angle_alpha   90.00
_cell.angle_beta   90.00
_cell.angle_gamma   90.00
#
_symmetry.space_group_name_H-M   'P 1'
#
loop_
_entity.id
_entity.type
_entity.pdbx_description
1 polymer ?
#
loop_
_entity_poly.entity_id
_entity_poly.type
_entity_poly.pdbx_seq_one_letter_code
_entity_poly.pdbx_strand_id
1 'polypeptide(L)'
;MRAAQVLGRRLGGRRPRLRPSPSYPSPSLGAVAAAVTRCLSGGAAAPGLFGLPGLHAPEDFITLAREAHAEAESIRAEIGPDGAHAGGPLGTLAAVDRLSNAICRAVDPAELCRHTHADADWRAHADAAFMALSRYINELNTDARLYAALRRVCDDAETLASLSEEQRRMAELMLAELERGGIHLAPDAKAEFLRLSDEVTQLESEFQQNLVAPAGEVLIHGRR
;
A
#
# COMPACT_ATOMS: atom_id res chain seq x y z
N MET A 1 5.03 20.98 11.24
CA MET A 1 4.49 21.55 12.49
C MET A 1 3.37 22.53 12.14
N ARG A 2 2.22 22.44 12.84
CA ARG A 2 0.95 23.22 12.71
C ARG A 2 -0.04 22.63 11.69
N ALA A 3 -1.15 21.97 12.04
CA ALA A 3 -2.20 22.22 13.05
C ALA A 3 -3.11 23.42 12.74
N ALA A 4 -4.35 23.06 12.36
CA ALA A 4 -5.64 23.70 12.64
C ALA A 4 -5.81 25.20 12.41
N GLN A 5 -6.76 25.56 11.54
CA GLN A 5 -7.66 26.69 11.75
C GLN A 5 -8.95 26.54 10.94
N VAL A 6 -10.00 26.09 11.62
CA VAL A 6 -11.40 26.19 11.20
C VAL A 6 -12.13 26.93 12.30
N LEU A 7 -12.65 28.13 12.00
CA LEU A 7 -14.02 28.59 12.30
C LEU A 7 -14.13 30.12 12.21
N GLY A 8 -15.20 30.58 11.56
CA GLY A 8 -15.75 31.90 11.84
C GLY A 8 -16.48 32.63 10.72
N ARG A 9 -17.49 32.04 10.08
CA ARG A 9 -18.53 32.85 9.40
C ARG A 9 -19.93 32.35 9.75
N ARG A 10 -20.63 33.15 10.57
CA ARG A 10 -22.08 33.06 10.77
C ARG A 10 -22.77 33.60 9.53
N LEU A 11 -23.55 32.77 8.84
CA LEU A 11 -24.52 33.21 7.84
C LEU A 11 -25.93 32.98 8.39
N GLY A 12 -26.61 34.08 8.68
CA GLY A 12 -28.06 34.10 8.89
C GLY A 12 -28.74 33.85 7.55
N GLY A 13 -29.36 32.68 7.38
CA GLY A 13 -30.14 32.31 6.21
C GLY A 13 -31.42 31.60 6.62
N ARG A 14 -32.55 32.05 6.08
CA ARG A 14 -33.90 31.49 6.33
C ARG A 14 -33.91 29.99 6.02
N ARG A 15 -34.51 29.19 6.92
CA ARG A 15 -34.65 27.72 6.76
C ARG A 15 -35.45 27.40 5.48
N PRO A 16 -34.94 26.58 4.55
CA PRO A 16 -35.75 26.07 3.45
C PRO A 16 -36.78 25.07 3.98
N ARG A 17 -38.01 25.13 3.45
CA ARG A 17 -39.04 24.13 3.73
C ARG A 17 -38.62 22.79 3.09
N LEU A 18 -38.49 21.75 3.91
CA LEU A 18 -38.22 20.39 3.46
C LEU A 18 -39.42 19.88 2.64
N ARG A 19 -39.16 19.39 1.42
CA ARG A 19 -40.15 18.59 0.67
C ARG A 19 -40.20 17.20 1.29
N PRO A 20 -41.39 16.56 1.36
CA PRO A 20 -41.47 15.16 1.78
C PRO A 20 -40.70 14.27 0.81
N SER A 21 -39.93 13.33 1.37
CA SER A 21 -39.18 12.33 0.63
C SER A 21 -40.13 11.40 -0.13
N PRO A 22 -39.79 10.98 -1.37
CA PRO A 22 -40.57 9.96 -2.05
C PRO A 22 -40.52 8.66 -1.25
N SER A 23 -41.70 8.06 -1.04
CA SER A 23 -41.84 6.75 -0.41
C SER A 23 -41.33 5.68 -1.38
N TYR A 24 -40.15 5.14 -1.12
CA TYR A 24 -39.67 3.97 -1.84
C TYR A 24 -40.29 2.70 -1.22
N PRO A 25 -40.90 1.81 -2.01
CA PRO A 25 -41.35 0.54 -1.50
C PRO A 25 -40.14 -0.25 -0.98
N SER A 26 -40.20 -0.67 0.28
CA SER A 26 -39.17 -1.56 0.84
C SER A 26 -39.26 -2.90 0.11
N PRO A 27 -38.13 -3.46 -0.39
CA PRO A 27 -38.15 -4.76 -1.03
C PRO A 27 -38.65 -5.80 -0.02
N SER A 28 -39.48 -6.73 -0.48
CA SER A 28 -39.93 -7.84 0.37
C SER A 28 -38.73 -8.69 0.77
N LEU A 29 -38.80 -9.33 1.94
CA LEU A 29 -37.79 -10.31 2.38
C LEU A 29 -37.49 -11.37 1.30
N GLY A 30 -38.50 -11.75 0.51
CA GLY A 30 -38.34 -12.66 -0.63
C GLY A 30 -37.53 -12.07 -1.79
N ALA A 31 -37.66 -10.77 -2.08
CA ALA A 31 -36.86 -10.09 -3.09
C ALA A 31 -35.39 -9.91 -2.63
N VAL A 32 -35.18 -9.63 -1.34
CA VAL A 32 -33.83 -9.58 -0.74
C VAL A 32 -33.19 -10.96 -0.75
N ALA A 33 -33.92 -11.99 -0.33
CA ALA A 33 -33.45 -13.38 -0.36
C ALA A 33 -33.15 -13.85 -1.79
N ALA A 34 -34.01 -13.53 -2.77
CA ALA A 34 -33.77 -13.90 -4.17
C ALA A 34 -32.57 -13.16 -4.79
N ALA A 35 -32.31 -11.91 -4.40
CA ALA A 35 -31.11 -11.18 -4.81
C ALA A 35 -29.84 -11.80 -4.20
N VAL A 36 -29.88 -12.15 -2.90
CA VAL A 36 -28.79 -12.85 -2.21
C VAL A 36 -28.54 -14.21 -2.87
N THR A 37 -29.58 -15.02 -3.09
CA THR A 37 -29.45 -16.32 -3.75
C THR A 37 -28.90 -16.19 -5.17
N ARG A 38 -29.29 -15.15 -5.93
CA ARG A 38 -28.78 -14.89 -7.30
C ARG A 38 -27.31 -14.43 -7.30
N CYS A 39 -26.86 -13.70 -6.28
CA CYS A 39 -25.44 -13.44 -6.04
C CYS A 39 -24.66 -14.71 -5.69
N LEU A 40 -25.30 -15.68 -5.00
CA LEU A 40 -24.68 -16.95 -4.61
C LEU A 40 -24.73 -18.03 -5.69
N SER A 41 -25.49 -17.85 -6.77
CA SER A 41 -25.72 -18.87 -7.81
C SER A 41 -25.25 -18.48 -9.22
N GLY A 42 -24.61 -17.31 -9.38
CA GLY A 42 -23.89 -16.95 -10.60
C GLY A 42 -22.45 -17.46 -10.55
N GLY A 43 -22.09 -18.38 -11.46
CA GLY A 43 -20.79 -19.03 -11.55
C GLY A 43 -19.60 -18.13 -11.97
N ALA A 44 -19.33 -17.09 -11.19
CA ALA A 44 -17.99 -16.53 -11.03
C ALA A 44 -17.54 -16.93 -9.63
N ALA A 45 -16.32 -17.47 -9.48
CA ALA A 45 -15.77 -17.77 -8.15
C ALA A 45 -15.96 -16.54 -7.26
N ALA A 46 -16.52 -16.74 -6.06
CA ALA A 46 -16.73 -15.64 -5.11
C ALA A 46 -15.43 -14.84 -4.99
N PRO A 47 -15.44 -13.51 -5.06
CA PRO A 47 -14.21 -12.74 -4.95
C PRO A 47 -13.55 -13.04 -3.60
N GLY A 48 -12.22 -13.13 -3.57
CA GLY A 48 -11.47 -13.42 -2.35
C GLY A 48 -11.58 -12.29 -1.32
N LEU A 49 -10.89 -12.44 -0.20
CA LEU A 49 -10.87 -11.45 0.87
C LEU A 49 -10.55 -10.04 0.31
N PHE A 50 -11.30 -9.02 0.76
CA PHE A 50 -11.25 -7.65 0.24
C PHE A 50 -11.55 -7.46 -1.25
N GLY A 51 -12.16 -8.45 -1.89
CA GLY A 51 -12.43 -8.41 -3.32
C GLY A 51 -11.25 -8.85 -4.19
N LEU A 52 -10.17 -9.37 -3.58
CA LEU A 52 -8.96 -9.75 -4.30
C LEU A 52 -9.11 -11.14 -4.94
N PRO A 53 -8.87 -11.27 -6.26
CA PRO A 53 -8.81 -12.57 -6.90
C PRO A 53 -7.69 -13.42 -6.28
N GLY A 54 -7.97 -14.68 -5.97
CA GLY A 54 -6.98 -15.62 -5.48
C GLY A 54 -6.65 -15.53 -4.00
N LEU A 55 -7.30 -14.66 -3.22
CA LEU A 55 -7.13 -14.56 -1.77
C LEU A 55 -8.27 -15.27 -1.03
N HIS A 56 -8.22 -16.60 -0.97
CA HIS A 56 -9.29 -17.43 -0.40
C HIS A 56 -8.90 -18.14 0.90
N ALA A 57 -7.60 -18.25 1.18
CA ALA A 57 -7.03 -18.82 2.38
C ALA A 57 -5.87 -17.96 2.91
N PRO A 58 -5.47 -18.08 4.19
CA PRO A 58 -4.35 -17.33 4.76
C PRO A 58 -3.06 -17.44 3.93
N GLU A 59 -2.74 -18.64 3.45
CA GLU A 59 -1.52 -18.95 2.71
C GLU A 59 -1.44 -18.20 1.38
N ASP A 60 -2.57 -17.75 0.83
CA ASP A 60 -2.62 -17.01 -0.42
C ASP A 60 -1.93 -15.65 -0.32
N PHE A 61 -1.80 -15.07 0.87
CA PHE A 61 -0.98 -13.86 1.07
C PHE A 61 0.48 -14.07 0.67
N ILE A 62 1.03 -15.26 0.94
CA ILE A 62 2.40 -15.60 0.55
C ILE A 62 2.51 -15.75 -0.97
N THR A 63 1.49 -16.36 -1.59
CA THR A 63 1.41 -16.45 -3.06
C THR A 63 1.35 -15.06 -3.69
N LEU A 64 0.46 -14.18 -3.20
CA LEU A 64 0.34 -12.80 -3.68
C LEU A 64 1.64 -12.01 -3.53
N ALA A 65 2.32 -12.12 -2.39
CA ALA A 65 3.60 -11.44 -2.18
C ALA A 65 4.67 -11.91 -3.17
N ARG A 66 4.76 -13.21 -3.42
CA ARG A 66 5.69 -13.78 -4.39
C ARG A 66 5.36 -13.34 -5.82
N GLU A 67 4.09 -13.31 -6.20
CA GLU A 67 3.64 -12.85 -7.50
C GLU A 67 3.93 -11.36 -7.71
N ALA A 68 3.61 -10.52 -6.72
CA ALA A 68 3.92 -9.10 -6.71
C ALA A 68 5.42 -8.84 -6.86
N HIS A 69 6.25 -9.57 -6.12
CA HIS A 69 7.71 -9.48 -6.25
C HIS A 69 8.18 -9.88 -7.65
N ALA A 70 7.70 -11.01 -8.20
CA ALA A 70 8.09 -11.45 -9.54
C ALA A 70 7.66 -10.47 -10.64
N GLU A 71 6.45 -9.90 -10.53
CA GLU A 71 5.96 -8.86 -11.44
C GLU A 71 6.81 -7.58 -11.33
N ALA A 72 7.10 -7.12 -10.12
CA ALA A 72 7.94 -5.96 -9.88
C ALA A 72 9.37 -6.16 -10.42
N GLU A 73 9.98 -7.33 -10.25
CA GLU A 73 11.28 -7.67 -10.82
C GLU A 73 11.25 -7.62 -12.36
N SER A 74 10.19 -8.13 -12.98
CA SER A 74 10.00 -8.07 -14.43
C SER A 74 9.90 -6.63 -14.93
N ILE A 75 9.15 -5.77 -14.23
CA ILE A 75 8.99 -4.36 -14.60
C ILE A 75 10.32 -3.60 -14.40
N ARG A 76 11.02 -3.85 -13.28
CA ARG A 76 12.33 -3.25 -13.02
C ARG A 76 13.35 -3.63 -14.10
N ALA A 77 13.26 -4.83 -14.66
CA ALA A 77 14.13 -5.28 -15.76
C ALA A 77 13.88 -4.54 -17.09
N GLU A 78 12.75 -3.83 -17.24
CA GLU A 78 12.52 -2.94 -18.39
C GLU A 78 13.41 -1.68 -18.33
N ILE A 79 13.91 -1.33 -17.14
CA ILE A 79 14.84 -0.21 -16.93
C ILE A 79 16.27 -0.73 -17.09
N GLY A 80 16.97 -0.17 -18.08
CA GLY A 80 18.33 -0.52 -18.43
C GLY A 80 19.32 -0.30 -17.27
N PRO A 81 20.50 -0.93 -17.32
CA PRO A 81 21.50 -0.82 -16.26
C PRO A 81 22.03 0.61 -16.07
N ASP A 82 21.89 1.49 -17.07
CA ASP A 82 22.23 2.90 -17.03
C ASP A 82 21.03 3.81 -16.68
N GLY A 83 19.89 3.22 -16.30
CA GLY A 83 18.64 3.92 -16.01
C GLY A 83 17.85 4.31 -17.27
N ALA A 84 18.25 3.91 -18.47
CA ALA A 84 17.49 4.21 -19.67
C ALA A 84 16.28 3.25 -19.84
N HIS A 85 15.15 3.78 -20.24
CA HIS A 85 13.97 2.98 -20.59
C HIS A 85 13.63 3.15 -22.08
N ALA A 86 13.27 2.07 -22.78
CA ALA A 86 13.02 2.10 -24.24
C ALA A 86 11.89 3.07 -24.63
N GLY A 87 10.90 3.24 -23.75
CA GLY A 87 9.83 4.23 -23.89
C GLY A 87 10.19 5.67 -23.47
N GLY A 88 11.47 5.98 -23.24
CA GLY A 88 11.94 7.30 -22.82
C GLY A 88 11.44 7.70 -21.42
N PRO A 89 11.33 9.02 -21.13
CA PRO A 89 10.88 9.54 -19.83
C PRO A 89 9.48 9.06 -19.42
N LEU A 90 8.51 9.08 -20.35
CA LEU A 90 7.16 8.60 -20.06
C LEU A 90 7.13 7.08 -19.80
N GLY A 91 7.95 6.32 -20.53
CA GLY A 91 8.13 4.89 -20.25
C GLY A 91 8.74 4.64 -18.87
N THR A 92 9.69 5.47 -18.45
CA THR A 92 10.28 5.40 -17.09
C THR A 92 9.23 5.62 -16.02
N LEU A 93 8.42 6.69 -16.13
CA LEU A 93 7.37 6.98 -15.17
C LEU A 93 6.30 5.88 -15.15
N ALA A 94 5.91 5.37 -16.32
CA ALA A 94 4.95 4.27 -16.40
C ALA A 94 5.49 2.97 -15.77
N ALA A 95 6.78 2.66 -15.95
CA ALA A 95 7.40 1.51 -15.32
C ALA A 95 7.41 1.65 -13.79
N VAL A 96 7.80 2.83 -13.27
CA VAL A 96 7.80 3.11 -11.83
C VAL A 96 6.38 3.04 -11.24
N ASP A 97 5.37 3.58 -11.94
CA ASP A 97 3.96 3.50 -11.52
C ASP A 97 3.48 2.05 -11.43
N ARG A 98 3.73 1.25 -12.49
CA ARG A 98 3.35 -0.17 -12.50
C ARG A 98 4.09 -0.97 -11.43
N LEU A 99 5.35 -0.66 -11.17
CA LEU A 99 6.13 -1.29 -10.11
C LEU A 99 5.51 -1.02 -8.73
N SER A 100 5.17 0.25 -8.44
CA SER A 100 4.44 0.61 -7.21
C SER A 100 3.10 -0.11 -7.13
N ASN A 101 2.31 -0.12 -8.22
CA ASN A 101 1.02 -0.80 -8.25
C ASN A 101 1.13 -2.31 -8.03
N ALA A 102 2.12 -2.98 -8.62
CA ALA A 102 2.35 -4.42 -8.42
C ALA A 102 2.55 -4.75 -6.94
N ILE A 103 3.30 -3.91 -6.22
CA ILE A 103 3.58 -4.07 -4.79
C ILE A 103 2.36 -3.68 -3.94
N CYS A 104 1.78 -2.50 -4.14
CA CYS A 104 0.61 -1.98 -3.43
C CYS A 104 -0.57 -2.98 -3.44
N ARG A 105 -0.79 -3.65 -4.57
CA ARG A 105 -1.85 -4.66 -4.72
C ARG A 105 -1.72 -5.86 -3.77
N ALA A 106 -0.55 -6.11 -3.21
CA ALA A 106 -0.32 -7.17 -2.22
C ALA A 106 -0.04 -6.62 -0.81
N VAL A 107 0.73 -5.54 -0.68
CA VAL A 107 1.13 -5.00 0.64
C VAL A 107 -0.03 -4.30 1.35
N ASP A 108 -0.86 -3.53 0.64
CA ASP A 108 -2.00 -2.81 1.24
C ASP A 108 -3.05 -3.73 1.87
N PRO A 109 -3.51 -4.81 1.19
CA PRO A 109 -4.43 -5.76 1.82
C PRO A 109 -3.76 -6.60 2.92
N ALA A 110 -2.45 -6.86 2.83
CA ALA A 110 -1.71 -7.54 3.90
C ALA A 110 -1.65 -6.65 5.16
N GLU A 111 -1.34 -5.37 4.99
CA GLU A 111 -1.36 -4.36 6.06
C GLU A 111 -2.74 -4.28 6.72
N LEU A 112 -3.81 -4.21 5.92
CA LEU A 112 -5.16 -4.19 6.45
C LEU A 112 -5.49 -5.49 7.21
N CYS A 113 -5.18 -6.65 6.63
CA CYS A 113 -5.52 -7.95 7.20
C CYS A 113 -4.85 -8.18 8.55
N ARG A 114 -3.54 -7.90 8.65
CA ARG A 114 -2.76 -8.14 9.89
C ARG A 114 -3.27 -7.35 11.09
N HIS A 115 -3.99 -6.25 10.87
CA HIS A 115 -4.62 -5.46 11.95
C HIS A 115 -6.08 -5.77 12.22
N THR A 116 -6.84 -6.23 11.22
CA THR A 116 -8.30 -6.21 11.30
C THR A 116 -8.97 -7.57 11.25
N HIS A 117 -8.30 -8.60 10.71
CA HIS A 117 -8.92 -9.89 10.54
C HIS A 117 -9.15 -10.58 11.90
N ALA A 118 -10.31 -11.20 12.11
CA ALA A 118 -10.66 -11.83 13.38
C ALA A 118 -9.85 -13.09 13.68
N ASP A 119 -9.55 -13.86 12.63
CA ASP A 119 -8.75 -15.08 12.69
C ASP A 119 -7.24 -14.75 12.77
N ALA A 120 -6.54 -15.39 13.70
CA ALA A 120 -5.11 -15.21 13.93
C ALA A 120 -4.26 -15.76 12.80
N ASP A 121 -4.68 -16.84 12.12
CA ASP A 121 -3.90 -17.44 11.03
C ASP A 121 -3.84 -16.50 9.83
N TRP A 122 -4.97 -15.86 9.51
CA TRP A 122 -5.04 -14.80 8.50
C TRP A 122 -4.14 -13.62 8.84
N ARG A 123 -4.14 -13.17 10.11
CA ARG A 123 -3.25 -12.07 10.55
C ARG A 123 -1.77 -12.46 10.43
N ALA A 124 -1.41 -13.68 10.82
CA ALA A 124 -0.04 -14.16 10.77
C ALA A 124 0.51 -14.27 9.34
N HIS A 125 -0.26 -14.81 8.40
CA HIS A 125 0.18 -14.91 7.01
C HIS A 125 0.21 -13.55 6.31
N ALA A 126 -0.72 -12.65 6.64
CA ALA A 126 -0.68 -11.28 6.16
C ALA A 126 0.53 -10.51 6.71
N ASP A 127 0.86 -10.66 8.00
CA ASP A 127 2.06 -10.06 8.59
C ASP A 127 3.33 -10.58 7.90
N ALA A 128 3.44 -11.89 7.66
CA ALA A 128 4.58 -12.46 6.94
C ALA A 128 4.72 -11.91 5.50
N ALA A 129 3.61 -11.77 4.76
CA ALA A 129 3.61 -11.19 3.42
C ALA A 129 3.98 -9.70 3.45
N PHE A 130 3.43 -8.95 4.40
CA PHE A 130 3.74 -7.54 4.61
C PHE A 130 5.23 -7.35 4.91
N MET A 131 5.79 -8.08 5.89
CA MET A 131 7.22 -8.03 6.23
C MET A 131 8.10 -8.34 5.00
N ALA A 132 7.77 -9.37 4.22
CA ALA A 132 8.53 -9.71 3.02
C ALA A 132 8.53 -8.57 1.98
N LEU A 133 7.38 -7.96 1.74
CA LEU A 133 7.25 -6.86 0.78
C LEU A 133 7.85 -5.55 1.30
N SER A 134 7.76 -5.25 2.59
CA SER A 134 8.42 -4.08 3.20
C SER A 134 9.94 -4.12 3.02
N ARG A 135 10.55 -5.29 3.23
CA ARG A 135 11.99 -5.48 2.95
C ARG A 135 12.32 -5.20 1.49
N TYR A 136 11.54 -5.76 0.57
CA TYR A 136 11.74 -5.55 -0.86
C TYR A 136 11.53 -4.07 -1.27
N ILE A 137 10.58 -3.36 -0.66
CA ILE A 137 10.41 -1.90 -0.86
C ILE A 137 11.67 -1.16 -0.43
N ASN A 138 12.27 -1.51 0.72
CA ASN A 138 13.52 -0.91 1.18
C ASN A 138 14.67 -1.16 0.18
N GLU A 139 14.76 -2.37 -0.38
CA GLU A 139 15.72 -2.69 -1.44
C GLU A 139 15.50 -1.82 -2.68
N LEU A 140 14.27 -1.70 -3.17
CA LEU A 140 13.89 -0.87 -4.32
C LEU A 140 14.22 0.60 -4.11
N ASN A 141 13.96 1.13 -2.90
CA ASN A 141 14.29 2.51 -2.54
C ASN A 141 15.81 2.80 -2.56
N THR A 142 16.63 1.75 -2.57
CA THR A 142 18.09 1.85 -2.67
C THR A 142 18.66 1.35 -4.01
N ASP A 143 17.80 1.08 -5.00
CA ASP A 143 18.17 0.61 -6.34
C ASP A 143 18.72 1.76 -7.20
N ALA A 144 19.98 1.61 -7.62
CA ALA A 144 20.69 2.61 -8.41
C ALA A 144 20.15 2.79 -9.84
N ARG A 145 19.53 1.76 -10.42
CA ARG A 145 18.94 1.82 -11.76
C ARG A 145 17.67 2.66 -11.73
N LEU A 146 16.80 2.42 -10.74
CA LEU A 146 15.60 3.21 -10.52
C LEU A 146 15.95 4.68 -10.25
N TYR A 147 16.96 4.91 -9.40
CA TYR A 147 17.46 6.26 -9.12
C TYR A 147 17.96 6.96 -10.37
N ALA A 148 18.85 6.31 -11.14
CA ALA A 148 19.37 6.89 -12.38
C ALA A 148 18.26 7.22 -13.38
N ALA A 149 17.26 6.35 -13.51
CA ALA A 149 16.12 6.56 -14.41
C ALA A 149 15.31 7.80 -14.02
N LEU A 150 14.89 7.90 -12.75
CA LEU A 150 14.12 9.05 -12.25
C LEU A 150 14.95 10.34 -12.29
N ARG A 151 16.24 10.27 -12.00
CA ARG A 151 17.14 11.42 -12.04
C ARG A 151 17.27 11.98 -13.46
N ARG A 152 17.37 11.12 -14.48
CA ARG A 152 17.39 11.55 -15.88
C ARG A 152 16.11 12.27 -16.29
N VAL A 153 14.95 11.83 -15.80
CA VAL A 153 13.67 12.52 -16.04
C VAL A 153 13.66 13.90 -15.37
N CYS A 154 14.16 13.99 -14.14
CA CYS A 154 14.12 15.22 -13.35
C CYS A 154 15.20 16.25 -13.73
N ASP A 155 16.34 15.83 -14.28
CA ASP A 155 17.42 16.73 -14.66
C ASP A 155 17.23 17.37 -16.05
N ASP A 156 16.39 16.79 -16.91
CA ASP A 156 16.10 17.35 -18.22
C ASP A 156 14.89 18.32 -18.16
N ALA A 157 15.20 19.62 -18.26
CA ALA A 157 14.21 20.68 -18.21
C ALA A 157 13.20 20.61 -19.37
N GLU A 158 13.60 20.15 -20.56
CA GLU A 158 12.70 20.00 -21.70
C GLU A 158 11.72 18.84 -21.46
N THR A 159 12.24 17.70 -20.98
CA THR A 159 11.40 16.58 -20.53
C THR A 159 10.40 17.05 -19.47
N LEU A 160 10.86 17.67 -18.38
CA LEU A 160 9.97 18.12 -17.31
C LEU A 160 8.88 19.09 -17.81
N ALA A 161 9.24 19.99 -18.73
CA ALA A 161 8.30 20.93 -19.33
C ALA A 161 7.22 20.23 -20.20
N SER A 162 7.53 19.06 -20.77
CA SER A 162 6.60 18.26 -21.57
C SER A 162 5.64 17.39 -20.75
N LEU A 163 5.94 17.12 -19.48
CA LEU A 163 5.13 16.29 -18.59
C LEU A 163 3.88 17.04 -18.09
N SER A 164 2.82 16.28 -17.78
CA SER A 164 1.68 16.81 -17.01
C SER A 164 2.12 17.20 -15.59
N GLU A 165 1.31 18.01 -14.91
CA GLU A 165 1.56 18.39 -13.52
C GLU A 165 1.66 17.15 -12.61
N GLU A 166 0.76 16.18 -12.80
CA GLU A 166 0.75 14.93 -12.04
C GLU A 166 1.99 14.08 -12.30
N GLN A 167 2.41 13.96 -13.57
CA GLN A 167 3.61 13.21 -13.96
C GLN A 167 4.89 13.85 -13.40
N ARG A 168 5.00 15.18 -13.47
CA ARG A 168 6.11 15.91 -12.87
C ARG A 168 6.15 15.69 -11.36
N ARG A 169 4.99 15.83 -10.70
CA ARG A 169 4.90 15.65 -9.26
C ARG A 169 5.26 14.22 -8.84
N MET A 170 4.81 13.24 -9.60
CA MET A 170 5.17 11.84 -9.38
C MET A 170 6.68 11.64 -9.51
N ALA A 171 7.31 12.14 -10.57
CA ALA A 171 8.75 12.02 -10.79
C ALA A 171 9.57 12.59 -9.62
N GLU A 172 9.23 13.81 -9.19
CA GLU A 172 9.89 14.50 -8.08
C GLU A 172 9.71 13.75 -6.75
N LEU A 173 8.48 13.30 -6.45
CA LEU A 173 8.19 12.56 -5.22
C LEU A 173 8.91 11.23 -5.19
N MET A 174 8.85 10.46 -6.27
CA MET A 174 9.53 9.17 -6.35
C MET A 174 11.05 9.34 -6.22
N LEU A 175 11.65 10.34 -6.88
CA LEU A 175 13.08 10.61 -6.71
C LEU A 175 13.42 10.93 -5.25
N ALA A 176 12.63 11.80 -4.60
CA ALA A 176 12.83 12.16 -3.21
C ALA A 176 12.68 10.96 -2.24
N GLU A 177 11.80 10.01 -2.55
CA GLU A 177 11.66 8.76 -1.79
C GLU A 177 12.95 7.92 -1.85
N LEU A 178 13.60 7.79 -3.00
CA LEU A 178 14.88 7.10 -3.10
C LEU A 178 16.01 7.85 -2.37
N GLU A 179 16.05 9.19 -2.48
CA GLU A 179 17.03 10.03 -1.78
C GLU A 179 16.90 9.89 -0.26
N ARG A 180 15.66 9.87 0.25
CA ARG A 180 15.36 9.63 1.67
C ARG A 180 15.59 8.17 2.07
N GLY A 181 15.41 7.24 1.15
CA GLY A 181 15.61 5.81 1.31
C GLY A 181 17.07 5.37 1.41
N GLY A 182 18.03 6.30 1.41
CA GLY A 182 19.43 5.98 1.62
C GLY A 182 20.18 5.55 0.36
N ILE A 183 19.68 5.88 -0.83
CA ILE A 183 20.35 5.57 -2.10
C ILE A 183 21.83 6.01 -2.14
N HIS A 184 22.13 7.16 -1.53
CA HIS A 184 23.46 7.78 -1.49
C HIS A 184 24.40 7.24 -0.40
N LEU A 185 23.92 6.32 0.44
CA LEU A 185 24.75 5.71 1.46
C LEU A 185 25.82 4.80 0.84
N ALA A 186 27.00 4.79 1.46
CA ALA A 186 28.03 3.79 1.17
C ALA A 186 27.51 2.37 1.46
N PRO A 187 28.06 1.31 0.84
CA PRO A 187 27.54 -0.05 0.96
C PRO A 187 27.28 -0.52 2.40
N ASP A 188 28.23 -0.33 3.31
CA ASP A 188 28.09 -0.75 4.71
C ASP A 188 26.99 0.04 5.44
N ALA A 189 26.90 1.35 5.19
CA ALA A 189 25.87 2.20 5.77
C ALA A 189 24.48 1.89 5.19
N LYS A 190 24.41 1.51 3.91
CA LYS A 190 23.16 1.05 3.26
C LYS A 190 22.70 -0.27 3.86
N ALA A 191 23.61 -1.23 4.05
CA ALA A 191 23.29 -2.50 4.70
C ALA A 191 22.77 -2.30 6.13
N GLU A 192 23.39 -1.40 6.89
CA GLU A 192 22.92 -1.05 8.24
C GLU A 192 21.56 -0.33 8.22
N PHE A 193 21.34 0.58 7.27
CA PHE A 193 20.04 1.25 7.09
C PHE A 193 18.92 0.25 6.80
N LEU A 194 19.14 -0.71 5.89
CA LEU A 194 18.17 -1.76 5.58
C LEU A 194 17.89 -2.63 6.81
N ARG A 195 18.94 -3.05 7.53
CA ARG A 195 18.82 -3.86 8.75
C ARG A 195 17.99 -3.13 9.83
N LEU A 196 18.26 -1.84 10.05
CA LEU A 196 17.52 -1.02 11.01
C LEU A 196 16.07 -0.79 10.58
N SER A 197 15.81 -0.60 9.28
CA SER A 197 14.45 -0.43 8.76
C SER A 197 13.63 -1.70 9.00
N ASP A 198 14.21 -2.86 8.75
CA ASP A 198 13.58 -4.16 9.01
C ASP A 198 13.31 -4.36 10.50
N GLU A 199 14.28 -4.01 11.36
CA GLU A 199 14.14 -4.09 12.82
C GLU A 199 13.01 -3.18 13.34
N VAL A 200 12.90 -1.95 12.83
CA VAL A 200 11.80 -1.04 13.18
C VAL A 200 10.46 -1.64 12.79
N THR A 201 10.31 -2.11 11.56
CA THR A 201 9.06 -2.71 11.07
C THR A 201 8.67 -3.97 11.87
N GLN A 202 9.64 -4.80 12.25
CA GLN A 202 9.39 -5.95 13.13
C GLN A 202 8.91 -5.51 14.52
N LEU A 203 9.60 -4.55 15.15
CA LEU A 203 9.24 -4.04 16.48
C LEU A 203 7.86 -3.38 16.49
N GLU A 204 7.49 -2.68 15.42
CA GLU A 204 6.15 -2.12 15.23
C GLU A 204 5.08 -3.22 15.22
N SER A 205 5.30 -4.31 14.47
CA SER A 205 4.40 -5.47 14.46
C SER A 205 4.29 -6.14 15.84
N GLU A 206 5.42 -6.39 16.51
CA GLU A 206 5.43 -6.98 17.85
C GLU A 206 4.68 -6.11 18.87
N PHE A 207 4.92 -4.80 18.84
CA PHE A 207 4.21 -3.86 19.70
C PHE A 207 2.70 -3.90 19.47
N GLN A 208 2.25 -3.89 18.21
CA GLN A 208 0.84 -3.97 17.86
C GLN A 208 0.19 -5.27 18.32
N GLN A 209 0.89 -6.41 18.15
CA GLN A 209 0.42 -7.72 18.60
C GLN A 209 0.30 -7.79 20.13
N ASN A 210 1.25 -7.20 20.87
CA ASN A 210 1.24 -7.16 22.33
C ASN A 210 0.05 -6.35 22.91
N LEU A 211 -0.46 -5.35 22.19
CA LEU A 211 -1.62 -4.57 22.62
C LEU A 211 -2.93 -5.35 22.61
N VAL A 212 -3.05 -6.33 21.71
CA VAL A 212 -4.27 -7.12 21.50
C VAL A 212 -4.17 -8.55 22.05
N ALA A 213 -2.97 -8.96 22.45
CA ALA A 213 -2.76 -10.22 23.17
C ALA A 213 -3.57 -10.20 24.47
N PRO A 214 -4.29 -11.29 24.81
CA PRO A 214 -4.93 -11.40 26.11
C PRO A 214 -3.86 -11.20 27.18
N ALA A 215 -4.12 -10.34 28.16
CA ALA A 215 -3.20 -10.15 29.28
C ALA A 215 -2.98 -11.51 29.96
N GLY A 216 -1.82 -12.14 29.74
CA GLY A 216 -1.27 -13.06 30.71
C GLY A 216 -1.15 -12.29 32.01
N GLU A 217 -1.52 -12.91 33.14
CA GLU A 217 -1.34 -12.31 34.46
C GLU A 217 0.05 -11.68 34.56
N VAL A 218 0.11 -10.34 34.64
CA VAL A 218 1.34 -9.65 34.97
C VAL A 218 1.58 -9.92 36.45
N LEU A 219 2.22 -11.05 36.76
CA LEU A 219 2.78 -11.32 38.08
C LEU A 219 3.94 -10.34 38.31
N ILE A 220 3.62 -9.15 38.81
CA ILE A 220 4.62 -8.27 39.39
C ILE A 220 5.08 -8.94 40.69
N HIS A 221 6.16 -9.73 40.59
CA HIS A 221 6.90 -10.17 41.77
C HIS A 221 7.57 -8.95 42.41
N GLY A 222 6.83 -8.26 43.26
CA GLY A 222 7.38 -7.26 44.16
C GLY A 222 8.43 -7.92 45.05
N ARG A 223 9.71 -7.60 44.81
CA ARG A 223 10.76 -7.88 45.79
C ARG A 223 10.46 -7.03 47.03
N ARG A 224 10.06 -7.70 48.11
CA ARG A 224 10.13 -7.14 49.46
C ARG A 224 11.58 -7.10 49.93
#